data_AF-A0A0K0CXR8-F1
#
_entry.id   AF-A0A0K0CXR8-F1
#
_cell.length_a   1.000
_cell.length_b   1.000
_cell.length_c   1.000
_cell.angle_alpha   90.00
_cell.angle_beta   90.00
_cell.angle_gamma   90.00
#
_symmetry.space_group_name_H-M   'P 1'
#
loop_
_entity.id
_entity.type
_entity.pdbx_description
1 polymer ?
#
loop_
_entity_poly.entity_id
_entity_poly.type
_entity_poly.pdbx_seq_one_letter_code
_entity_poly.pdbx_strand_id
1 'polypeptide(L)'
;MIVLGFFVQWVQCSVVLVIGFIINVIRGFPPFQWIAAIGGALFAIGNVLAVPVVNGLGMAIGFLIWGSLQILVGWSVSRFGLFRLLASTEVKHNALNYIGMFITVVR
;
A
#
# COMPACT_ATOMS: atom_id res chain seq x y z
N MET A 1 1.52 -5.00 24.29
CA MET A 1 2.12 -4.75 22.95
C MET A 1 1.08 -4.79 21.82
N ILE A 2 0.28 -5.85 21.69
CA ILE A 2 -0.79 -5.95 20.66
C ILE A 2 -1.89 -4.87 20.82
N VAL A 3 -2.26 -4.54 22.07
CA VAL A 3 -3.28 -3.52 22.37
C VAL A 3 -2.91 -2.13 21.82
N LEU A 4 -1.63 -1.77 21.87
CA LEU A 4 -1.15 -0.49 21.34
C LEU A 4 -1.23 -0.45 19.80
N GLY A 5 -0.88 -1.54 19.13
CA GLY A 5 -0.99 -1.65 17.68
C GLY A 5 -2.43 -1.58 17.18
N PHE A 6 -3.34 -2.25 17.89
CA PHE A 6 -4.77 -2.17 17.61
C PHE A 6 -5.32 -0.75 17.82
N PHE A 7 -4.92 -0.07 18.90
CA PHE A 7 -5.36 1.30 19.17
C PHE A 7 -4.87 2.28 18.10
N VAL A 8 -3.58 2.22 17.74
CA VAL A 8 -3.02 3.07 16.68
C VAL A 8 -3.73 2.82 15.34
N GLN A 9 -3.98 1.56 14.98
CA GLN A 9 -4.69 1.26 13.74
C GLN A 9 -6.15 1.71 13.77
N TRP A 10 -6.82 1.58 14.91
CA TRP A 10 -8.20 2.06 15.09
C TRP A 10 -8.29 3.59 14.92
N VAL A 11 -7.36 4.35 15.52
CA VAL A 11 -7.29 5.81 15.35
C VAL A 11 -7.04 6.15 13.87
N GLN A 12 -6.10 5.46 13.23
CA GLN A 12 -5.74 5.70 11.82
C GLN A 12 -6.92 5.41 10.86
N CYS A 13 -7.61 4.29 11.03
CA CYS A 13 -8.82 3.96 10.26
C CYS A 13 -9.94 4.98 10.49
N SER A 14 -10.14 5.44 11.73
CA SER A 14 -11.16 6.44 12.07
C SER A 14 -10.90 7.76 11.36
N VAL A 15 -9.64 8.22 11.31
CA VAL A 15 -9.25 9.44 10.58
C VAL A 15 -9.48 9.29 9.08
N VAL A 16 -9.11 8.15 8.48
CA VAL A 16 -9.35 7.89 7.05
C VAL A 16 -10.84 7.85 6.73
N LEU A 17 -11.66 7.27 7.60
CA LEU A 17 -13.12 7.27 7.42
C LEU A 17 -13.68 8.68 7.45
N VAL A 18 -13.28 9.51 8.42
CA VAL A 18 -13.77 10.90 8.55
C VAL A 18 -13.35 11.73 7.34
N ILE A 19 -12.07 11.70 6.96
CA ILE A 19 -11.57 12.45 5.80
C ILE A 19 -12.20 11.93 4.50
N GLY A 20 -12.28 10.60 4.35
CA GLY A 20 -12.91 9.96 3.20
C GLY A 20 -14.39 10.33 3.06
N PHE A 21 -15.11 10.43 4.17
CA PHE A 21 -16.51 10.88 4.19
C PHE A 21 -16.65 12.34 3.78
N ILE A 22 -15.79 13.24 4.28
CA ILE A 22 -15.76 14.66 3.86
C ILE A 22 -15.54 14.77 2.34
N ILE A 23 -14.56 14.03 1.80
CA ILE A 23 -14.28 14.00 0.36
C ILE A 23 -15.47 13.45 -0.43
N ASN A 24 -16.16 12.42 0.10
CA ASN A 24 -17.33 11.83 -0.52
C ASN A 24 -18.51 12.82 -0.61
N VAL A 25 -18.71 13.64 0.42
CA VAL A 25 -19.72 14.72 0.44
C VAL A 25 -19.38 15.80 -0.59
N ILE A 26 -18.12 16.26 -0.66
CA ILE A 26 -17.68 17.26 -1.65
C ILE A 26 -17.86 16.75 -3.09
N ARG A 27 -17.67 15.45 -3.32
CA ARG A 27 -17.82 14.82 -4.65
C ARG A 27 -19.26 14.43 -5.00
N GLY A 28 -20.24 14.72 -4.15
CA GLY A 28 -21.65 14.47 -4.43
C GLY A 28 -22.03 12.98 -4.46
N PHE A 29 -21.51 12.18 -3.53
CA PHE A 29 -21.80 10.75 -3.37
C PHE A 29 -21.55 9.91 -4.64
N PRO A 30 -20.30 9.83 -5.11
CA PRO A 30 -19.92 8.86 -6.15
C PRO A 30 -20.27 7.41 -5.75
N PRO A 31 -20.51 6.52 -6.74
CA PRO A 31 -20.82 5.12 -6.49
C PRO A 31 -19.67 4.41 -5.77
N PHE A 32 -20.03 3.59 -4.78
CA PHE A 32 -19.07 2.88 -3.93
C PHE A 32 -18.20 1.92 -4.75
N GLN A 33 -16.88 2.15 -4.69
CA GLN A 33 -15.90 1.33 -5.39
C GLN A 33 -15.46 0.17 -4.49
N TRP A 34 -16.05 -1.00 -4.69
CA TRP A 34 -15.75 -2.22 -3.90
C TRP A 34 -14.27 -2.61 -3.93
N ILE A 35 -13.56 -2.36 -5.04
CA ILE A 35 -12.13 -2.66 -5.14
C ILE A 35 -11.30 -1.81 -4.18
N ALA A 36 -11.69 -0.56 -3.95
CA ALA A 36 -11.04 0.33 -3.00
C ALA A 36 -11.34 -0.08 -1.56
N ALA A 37 -12.54 -0.59 -1.28
CA ALA A 37 -12.92 -1.11 0.04
C ALA A 37 -12.08 -2.33 0.44
N ILE A 38 -11.86 -3.26 -0.49
CA ILE A 38 -10.98 -4.43 -0.26
C ILE A 38 -9.54 -3.96 -0.02
N GLY A 39 -9.04 -2.98 -0.77
CA GLY A 39 -7.72 -2.38 -0.54
C GLY A 39 -7.60 -1.77 0.86
N GLY A 40 -8.63 -1.07 1.33
CA GLY A 40 -8.68 -0.52 2.69
C GLY A 40 -8.68 -1.61 3.77
N ALA A 41 -9.40 -2.71 3.57
CA ALA A 41 -9.40 -3.84 4.50
C ALA A 41 -8.02 -4.52 4.59
N LEU A 42 -7.38 -4.76 3.44
CA LEU A 42 -6.02 -5.32 3.39
C LEU A 42 -5.00 -4.39 4.05
N PHE A 43 -5.13 -3.08 3.86
CA PHE A 43 -4.27 -2.09 4.52
C PHE A 43 -4.45 -2.12 6.04
N ALA A 44 -5.69 -2.22 6.54
CA ALA A 44 -5.94 -2.30 7.98
C ALA A 44 -5.35 -3.57 8.60
N ILE A 45 -5.52 -4.73 7.96
CA ILE A 45 -4.94 -6.01 8.40
C ILE A 45 -3.41 -5.91 8.42
N GLY A 46 -2.79 -5.34 7.37
CA GLY A 46 -1.35 -5.18 7.28
C GLY A 46 -0.76 -4.34 8.42
N ASN A 47 -1.40 -3.24 8.80
CA ASN A 47 -0.92 -2.39 9.89
C ASN A 47 -1.10 -3.02 11.27
N VAL A 48 -2.18 -3.77 11.52
CA VAL A 48 -2.32 -4.52 12.79
C VAL A 48 -1.21 -5.57 12.91
N LEU A 49 -0.90 -6.26 11.80
CA LEU A 49 0.16 -7.28 11.74
C LEU A 49 1.58 -6.68 11.73
N ALA A 50 1.75 -5.39 11.41
CA ALA A 50 3.05 -4.73 11.44
C ALA A 50 3.65 -4.71 12.86
N VAL A 51 2.82 -4.56 13.90
CA VAL A 51 3.30 -4.53 15.30
C VAL A 51 3.96 -5.84 15.75
N PRO A 52 3.34 -7.03 15.61
CA PRO A 52 4.02 -8.28 15.94
C PRO A 52 5.24 -8.55 15.05
N VAL A 53 5.21 -8.16 13.76
CA VAL A 53 6.36 -8.28 12.85
C VAL A 53 7.55 -7.46 13.34
N VAL A 54 7.31 -6.21 13.71
CA VAL A 54 8.34 -5.31 14.24
C VAL A 54 8.89 -5.81 15.58
N ASN A 55 8.05 -6.40 16.42
CA ASN A 55 8.50 -6.96 17.70
C ASN A 55 9.31 -8.24 17.54
N GLY A 56 9.05 -9.05 16.50
CA GLY A 56 9.76 -10.29 16.24
C GLY A 56 11.06 -10.11 15.45
N LEU A 57 11.05 -9.27 14.41
CA LEU A 57 12.17 -9.10 13.47
C LEU A 57 12.95 -7.80 13.68
N GLY A 58 12.43 -6.87 14.49
CA GLY A 58 12.99 -5.53 14.67
C GLY A 58 12.47 -4.52 13.63
N MET A 59 12.48 -3.22 14.02
CA MET A 59 11.96 -2.14 13.18
C MET A 59 12.66 -2.05 11.82
N ALA A 60 13.99 -2.14 11.81
CA ALA A 60 14.79 -1.94 10.60
C ALA A 60 14.47 -2.98 9.50
N ILE A 61 14.43 -4.27 9.87
CA ILE A 61 14.13 -5.35 8.93
C ILE A 61 12.67 -5.28 8.47
N GLY A 62 11.74 -4.98 9.38
CA GLY A 62 10.32 -4.82 9.04
C GLY A 62 10.06 -3.71 8.02
N PHE A 63 10.68 -2.54 8.21
CA PHE A 63 10.56 -1.43 7.25
C PHE A 63 11.29 -1.69 5.92
N LEU A 64 12.41 -2.42 5.94
CA LEU A 64 13.11 -2.80 4.71
C LEU A 64 12.24 -3.72 3.84
N ILE A 65 11.66 -4.77 4.42
CA ILE A 65 10.74 -5.67 3.71
C ILE A 65 9.53 -4.89 3.18
N TRP A 66 8.95 -4.02 3.99
CA TRP A 66 7.81 -3.20 3.58
C TRP A 66 8.14 -2.30 2.39
N GLY A 67 9.28 -1.60 2.44
CA GLY A 67 9.76 -0.73 1.36
C GLY A 67 10.02 -1.49 0.07
N SER A 68 10.74 -2.62 0.14
CA SER A 68 11.02 -3.47 -1.02
C SER A 68 9.74 -3.98 -1.68
N LEU A 69 8.75 -4.41 -0.88
CA LEU A 69 7.44 -4.84 -1.39
C LEU A 69 6.68 -3.71 -2.08
N GLN A 70 6.68 -2.49 -1.53
CA GLN A 70 6.03 -1.35 -2.18
C GLN A 70 6.68 -1.00 -3.52
N ILE A 71 8.02 -1.07 -3.61
CA ILE A 71 8.75 -0.84 -4.86
C ILE A 71 8.38 -1.91 -5.89
N LEU A 72 8.41 -3.20 -5.51
CA LEU A 72 8.10 -4.32 -6.40
C LEU A 72 6.66 -4.28 -6.90
N VAL A 73 5.69 -4.08 -6.00
CA VAL A 73 4.27 -4.01 -6.36
C VAL A 73 4.00 -2.76 -7.18
N GLY A 74 4.55 -1.59 -6.82
CA GLY A 74 4.40 -0.35 -7.57
C GLY A 74 4.96 -0.46 -8.99
N TRP A 75 6.14 -1.06 -9.14
CA TRP A 75 6.73 -1.36 -10.45
C TRP A 75 5.87 -2.33 -11.27
N SER A 76 5.40 -3.41 -10.64
CA SER A 76 4.56 -4.42 -11.31
C SER A 76 3.22 -3.85 -11.78
N VAL A 77 2.55 -3.04 -10.94
CA VAL A 77 1.28 -2.39 -11.28
C VAL A 77 1.46 -1.40 -12.43
N SER A 78 2.53 -0.61 -12.43
CA SER A 78 2.86 0.33 -13.50
C SER A 78 3.22 -0.37 -14.83
N ARG A 79 3.90 -1.51 -14.76
CA ARG A 79 4.35 -2.26 -15.94
C ARG A 79 3.26 -3.08 -16.60
N PHE A 80 2.41 -3.73 -15.80
CA PHE A 80 1.39 -4.68 -16.29
C PHE A 80 -0.01 -4.09 -16.30
N GLY A 81 -0.24 -2.90 -15.73
CA GLY A 81 -1.54 -2.24 -15.76
C GLY A 81 -2.63 -3.02 -15.02
N LEU A 82 -2.36 -3.39 -13.77
CA LEU A 82 -3.30 -4.16 -12.95
C LEU A 82 -4.64 -3.40 -12.78
N PHE A 83 -5.74 -4.14 -12.88
CA PHE A 83 -7.13 -3.67 -12.72
C PHE A 83 -7.68 -2.70 -13.80
N ARG A 84 -7.03 -2.57 -14.98
CA ARG A 84 -7.45 -1.64 -16.06
C ARG A 84 -7.54 -0.16 -15.64
N LEU A 85 -7.04 0.19 -14.45
CA LEU A 85 -7.04 1.56 -13.91
C LEU A 85 -5.84 2.38 -14.38
N LEU A 86 -4.74 1.72 -14.75
CA LEU A 86 -3.56 2.32 -15.39
C LEU A 86 -3.29 1.63 -16.73
N ALA A 87 -3.07 2.41 -17.79
CA ALA A 87 -2.54 1.90 -19.04
C ALA A 87 -1.15 1.28 -18.80
N SER A 88 -0.89 0.09 -19.36
CA SER A 88 0.44 -0.52 -19.33
C SER A 88 1.45 0.47 -19.91
N THR A 89 2.42 0.90 -19.12
CA THR A 89 3.47 1.78 -19.64
C THR A 89 4.31 0.99 -20.64
N GLU A 90 4.32 1.43 -21.90
CA GLU A 90 5.27 0.92 -22.89
C GLU A 90 6.68 1.41 -22.54
N VAL A 91 7.52 0.47 -22.12
CA VAL A 91 8.90 0.76 -21.74
C VAL A 91 9.74 0.81 -23.00
N LYS A 92 10.35 1.97 -23.30
CA LYS A 92 11.24 2.14 -24.47
C LYS A 92 12.44 1.20 -24.46
N HIS A 93 12.99 0.88 -23.27
CA HIS A 93 14.11 -0.05 -23.10
C HIS A 93 13.84 -0.99 -21.92
N ASN A 94 13.42 -2.23 -22.21
CA ASN A 94 13.08 -3.22 -21.19
C ASN A 94 14.26 -3.57 -20.28
N ALA A 95 15.48 -3.76 -20.83
CA ALA A 95 16.65 -4.14 -20.05
C ALA A 95 17.04 -3.09 -18.98
N LEU A 96 16.99 -1.80 -19.33
CA LEU A 96 17.34 -0.72 -18.40
C LEU A 96 16.32 -0.61 -17.25
N ASN A 97 15.05 -0.89 -17.52
CA ASN A 97 13.99 -0.86 -16.49
C ASN A 97 14.18 -1.99 -15.47
N TYR A 98 14.48 -3.22 -15.92
CA TYR A 98 14.77 -4.33 -14.99
C TYR A 98 16.02 -4.09 -14.15
N ILE A 99 17.08 -3.54 -14.75
CA ILE A 99 18.32 -3.19 -14.03
C ILE A 99 18.04 -2.10 -12.99
N GLY A 100 17.33 -1.03 -13.36
CA GLY A 100 16.95 0.04 -12.44
C GLY A 100 16.08 -0.46 -11.28
N MET A 101 15.14 -1.35 -11.56
CA MET A 101 14.31 -2.00 -10.52
C MET A 101 15.17 -2.82 -9.57
N PHE A 102 16.07 -3.66 -10.09
CA PHE A 102 16.96 -4.49 -9.27
C PHE A 102 17.84 -3.64 -8.34
N ILE A 103 18.48 -2.59 -8.87
CA ILE A 103 19.31 -1.66 -8.07
C ILE A 103 18.48 -0.97 -6.98
N THR A 104 17.22 -0.64 -7.26
CA THR A 104 16.35 0.06 -6.30
C THR A 104 15.93 -0.86 -5.14
N VAL A 105 15.79 -2.16 -5.38
CA VAL A 105 15.39 -3.16 -4.36
C VAL A 105 16.58 -3.60 -3.50
N VAL A 106 17.81 -3.65 -4.04
CA VAL A 106 19.03 -4.12 -3.36
C VAL A 106 19.69 -3.03 -2.48
N ARG A 107 18.91 -2.07 -2.00
CA ARG A 107 19.43 -0.93 -1.21
C ARG A 107 19.71 -1.26 0.25
#